data_AF-A0A9Q0F130-F1
#
_entry.id   AF-A0A9Q0F130-F1
#
_cell.length_a   1.000
_cell.length_b   1.000
_cell.length_c   1.000
_cell.angle_alpha   90.00
_cell.angle_beta   90.00
_cell.angle_gamma   90.00
#
_symmetry.space_group_name_H-M   'P 1'
#
loop_
_entity.id
_entity.type
_entity.pdbx_description
1 polymer ?
#
loop_
_entity_poly.entity_id
_entity_poly.type
_entity_poly.pdbx_seq_one_letter_code
_entity_poly.pdbx_strand_id
1 'polypeptide(L)'
;MINYEPNANYTFLDISCLIYHSRHFGIKLVWVIAIKGPDYTVRYCGLATRAFSNGIVSSRPASNFNTVRLLLPLHSRRSPFCTNAVNDEEAAAKAAAASAESGAPTIFDKIISKEIPSSIVYEDEKVLAFRDINPQAPVHILVIPKLRDGLTTLGKAEARHAEVLGQLLYAAKIVAEKEGIGDGFRVVINNGPGACQSVYHLHLHVLGGRQMKWPPG
;
A
#
# COMPACT_ATOMS: atom_id res chain seq x y z
N MET A 1 -15.17 -24.66 -26.29
CA MET A 1 -14.13 -25.69 -26.22
C MET A 1 -13.10 -25.37 -27.28
N ILE A 2 -11.84 -25.14 -26.92
CA ILE A 2 -10.77 -24.96 -27.91
C ILE A 2 -10.32 -26.37 -28.31
N ASN A 3 -10.36 -26.69 -29.61
CA ASN A 3 -9.84 -27.95 -30.12
C ASN A 3 -8.33 -27.99 -29.85
N TYR A 4 -7.90 -28.93 -29.02
CA TYR A 4 -6.50 -29.12 -28.66
C TYR A 4 -5.79 -29.85 -29.82
N GLU A 5 -4.87 -29.16 -30.50
CA GLU A 5 -3.97 -29.80 -31.46
C GLU A 5 -2.71 -30.28 -30.71
N PRO A 6 -2.44 -31.59 -30.65
CA PRO A 6 -1.45 -32.17 -29.75
C PRO A 6 0.02 -31.89 -30.12
N ASN A 7 0.30 -31.11 -31.18
CA ASN A 7 1.66 -30.88 -31.70
C ASN A 7 2.05 -29.40 -31.86
N ALA A 8 1.26 -28.44 -31.35
CA ALA A 8 1.60 -27.02 -31.43
C ALA A 8 2.41 -26.56 -30.20
N ASN A 9 3.55 -25.90 -30.44
CA ASN A 9 4.38 -25.29 -29.40
C ASN A 9 3.67 -24.06 -28.80
N TYR A 10 2.99 -24.24 -27.66
CA TYR A 10 2.39 -23.14 -26.91
C TYR A 10 3.31 -22.67 -25.79
N THR A 11 3.46 -21.36 -25.63
CA THR A 11 4.12 -20.76 -24.46
C THR A 11 3.07 -20.18 -23.51
N PHE A 12 3.20 -20.52 -22.23
CA PHE A 12 2.36 -20.00 -21.17
C PHE A 12 2.72 -18.54 -20.90
N LEU A 13 1.73 -17.63 -20.94
CA LEU A 13 1.96 -16.21 -20.72
C LEU A 13 1.54 -15.77 -19.31
N ASP A 14 0.31 -16.10 -18.90
CA ASP A 14 -0.28 -15.61 -17.66
C ASP A 14 -1.51 -16.44 -17.22
N ILE A 15 -1.76 -16.47 -15.90
CA ILE A 15 -3.04 -16.85 -15.29
C ILE A 15 -3.59 -15.61 -14.58
N SER A 16 -4.67 -15.06 -15.12
CA SER A 16 -5.38 -13.92 -14.53
C SER A 16 -6.73 -14.40 -13.99
N CYS A 17 -7.04 -14.01 -12.75
CA CYS A 17 -8.35 -14.26 -12.15
C CYS A 17 -9.26 -13.06 -12.42
N LEU A 18 -10.32 -13.27 -13.21
CA LEU A 18 -11.32 -12.24 -13.48
C LEU A 18 -12.53 -12.46 -12.56
N ILE A 19 -12.84 -11.44 -11.76
CA ILE A 19 -14.05 -11.39 -10.95
C ILE A 19 -15.17 -10.87 -11.84
N TYR A 20 -16.06 -11.75 -12.28
CA TYR A 20 -17.22 -11.39 -13.09
C TYR A 20 -18.47 -11.28 -12.20
N HIS A 21 -19.17 -10.16 -12.30
CA HIS A 21 -20.42 -9.94 -11.58
C HIS A 21 -21.61 -10.11 -12.53
N SER A 22 -22.33 -11.24 -12.40
CA SER A 22 -23.56 -11.48 -13.16
C SER A 22 -24.78 -11.13 -12.33
N ARG A 23 -25.68 -10.30 -12.88
CA ARG A 23 -26.96 -9.96 -12.23
C ARG A 23 -27.86 -11.17 -11.94
N HIS A 24 -27.61 -12.32 -12.57
CA HIS A 24 -28.43 -13.53 -12.40
C HIS A 24 -27.77 -14.64 -11.57
N PHE A 25 -26.45 -14.63 -11.36
CA PHE A 25 -25.73 -15.79 -10.81
C PHE A 25 -24.66 -15.45 -9.74
N GLY A 26 -24.62 -14.22 -9.23
CA GLY A 26 -23.67 -13.81 -8.20
C GLY A 26 -22.24 -13.60 -8.72
N ILE A 27 -21.28 -13.47 -7.79
CA ILE A 27 -19.84 -13.33 -8.08
C ILE A 27 -19.31 -14.66 -8.59
N LYS A 28 -18.74 -14.67 -9.80
CA LYS A 28 -18.03 -15.84 -10.35
C LYS A 28 -16.55 -15.50 -10.51
N LEU A 29 -15.70 -16.34 -9.95
CA LEU A 29 -14.26 -16.35 -10.25
C LEU A 29 -14.07 -17.14 -11.54
N VAL A 30 -13.55 -16.48 -12.57
CA VAL A 30 -13.19 -17.11 -13.85
C VAL A 30 -11.68 -17.08 -13.97
N TRP A 31 -11.09 -18.26 -14.08
CA TRP A 31 -9.68 -18.41 -14.39
C TRP A 31 -9.51 -18.39 -15.89
N VAL A 32 -8.79 -17.39 -16.39
CA VAL A 32 -8.46 -17.26 -17.80
C VAL A 32 -6.98 -17.60 -17.95
N ILE A 33 -6.71 -18.62 -18.76
CA ILE A 33 -5.35 -18.96 -19.17
C ILE A 33 -5.10 -18.30 -20.52
N ALA A 34 -4.06 -17.47 -20.59
CA ALA A 34 -3.57 -16.91 -21.85
C ALA A 34 -2.37 -17.74 -22.34
N ILE A 35 -2.49 -18.30 -23.54
CA ILE A 35 -1.41 -19.01 -24.22
C ILE A 35 -1.07 -18.30 -25.52
N LYS A 36 0.22 -18.26 -25.86
CA LYS A 36 0.72 -17.78 -27.15
C LYS A 36 0.92 -18.94 -28.10
N GLY A 37 0.25 -18.90 -29.25
CA GLY A 37 0.42 -19.86 -30.34
C GLY A 37 1.66 -19.59 -31.19
N PRO A 38 2.05 -20.55 -32.05
CA PRO A 38 3.18 -20.42 -32.98
C PRO A 38 2.99 -19.30 -34.03
N ASP A 39 1.75 -18.89 -34.28
CA ASP A 39 1.35 -17.78 -35.14
C ASP A 39 1.31 -16.42 -34.41
N TYR A 40 1.85 -16.34 -33.19
CA TYR A 40 1.78 -15.18 -32.31
C TYR A 40 0.36 -14.78 -31.88
N THR A 41 -0.66 -15.62 -32.14
CA THR A 41 -2.01 -15.36 -31.65
C THR A 41 -2.12 -15.68 -30.16
N VAL A 42 -2.83 -14.81 -29.42
CA VAL A 42 -3.17 -15.04 -28.01
C VAL A 42 -4.54 -15.69 -27.95
N ARG A 43 -4.63 -16.84 -27.29
CA ARG A 43 -5.90 -17.56 -27.10
C ARG A 43 -6.22 -17.64 -25.62
N TYR A 44 -7.50 -17.44 -25.30
CA TYR A 44 -8.04 -17.48 -23.94
C TYR A 44 -8.88 -18.74 -23.75
N CYS A 45 -8.51 -19.59 -22.79
CA CYS A 45 -9.30 -20.75 -22.39
C CYS A 45 -9.90 -20.52 -21.00
N GLY A 46 -11.22 -20.62 -20.87
CA GLY A 46 -11.91 -20.55 -19.59
C GLY A 46 -12.01 -21.92 -18.93
N LEU A 47 -11.52 -22.05 -17.70
CA LEU A 47 -11.80 -23.23 -16.86
C LEU A 47 -13.10 -23.05 -16.07
N ALA A 48 -13.86 -24.14 -15.94
CA ALA A 48 -15.23 -24.20 -15.43
C ALA A 48 -15.45 -23.49 -14.07
N THR A 49 -16.62 -22.86 -13.93
CA THR A 49 -17.05 -22.12 -12.75
C THR A 49 -17.55 -23.05 -11.63
N ARG A 50 -17.09 -22.88 -10.39
CA ARG A 50 -17.76 -23.40 -9.18
C ARG A 50 -18.67 -22.31 -8.61
N ALA A 51 -19.98 -22.57 -8.54
CA ALA A 51 -20.92 -21.65 -7.89
C ALA A 51 -20.92 -21.89 -6.37
N PHE A 52 -20.76 -20.82 -5.59
CA PHE A 52 -21.10 -20.82 -4.17
C PHE A 52 -22.55 -20.33 -4.04
N SER A 53 -23.45 -21.21 -3.63
CA SER A 53 -24.84 -20.86 -3.32
C SER A 53 -25.06 -20.86 -1.81
N ASN A 54 -25.40 -19.70 -1.25
CA ASN A 54 -26.16 -19.47 -0.02
C ASN A 54 -26.82 -18.10 -0.27
N GLY A 55 -28.13 -17.85 -0.25
CA GLY A 55 -29.26 -18.49 0.39
C GLY A 55 -30.10 -17.36 1.00
N ILE A 56 -31.05 -16.83 0.21
CA ILE A 56 -32.37 -16.23 0.54
C ILE A 56 -32.49 -15.27 1.75
N VAL A 57 -33.07 -14.06 1.56
CA VAL A 57 -34.33 -13.57 2.19
C VAL A 57 -34.82 -12.25 1.56
N SER A 58 -36.15 -12.13 1.60
CA SER A 58 -37.16 -11.29 0.94
C SER A 58 -37.25 -9.79 1.29
N SER A 59 -37.91 -9.09 0.36
CA SER A 59 -38.47 -7.73 0.28
C SER A 59 -39.36 -7.20 1.42
N ARG A 60 -39.39 -5.86 1.62
CA ARG A 60 -40.51 -4.92 1.27
C ARG A 60 -40.26 -3.46 1.76
N PRO A 61 -41.02 -2.44 1.27
CA PRO A 61 -40.63 -1.02 1.25
C PRO A 61 -41.32 -0.15 2.31
N ALA A 62 -40.83 1.09 2.50
CA ALA A 62 -41.53 2.13 3.25
C ALA A 62 -41.42 3.50 2.56
N SER A 63 -42.60 4.05 2.23
CA SER A 63 -42.86 5.44 1.91
C SER A 63 -42.93 6.29 3.18
N ASN A 64 -42.45 7.53 3.13
CA ASN A 64 -43.27 8.71 3.43
C ASN A 64 -42.47 10.01 3.27
N PHE A 65 -43.07 10.92 2.50
CA PHE A 65 -42.71 12.31 2.39
C PHE A 65 -43.05 13.04 3.69
N ASN A 66 -42.16 13.89 4.18
CA ASN A 66 -42.57 15.06 4.93
C ASN A 66 -41.69 16.25 4.58
N THR A 67 -42.38 17.30 4.14
CA THR A 67 -41.90 18.60 3.72
C THR A 67 -41.60 19.45 4.96
N VAL A 68 -40.40 20.00 5.09
CA VAL A 68 -40.19 21.25 5.84
C VAL A 68 -39.23 22.14 5.06
N ARG A 69 -39.79 23.25 4.59
CA ARG A 69 -39.09 24.38 3.98
C ARG A 69 -38.74 25.35 5.11
N LEU A 70 -37.45 25.62 5.34
CA LEU A 70 -37.02 26.75 6.15
C LEU A 70 -35.96 27.58 5.41
N LEU A 71 -36.07 28.89 5.58
CA LEU A 71 -35.46 29.94 4.78
C LEU A 71 -33.95 30.07 5.03
N LEU A 72 -33.18 30.23 3.93
CA LEU A 72 -31.92 30.99 3.91
C LEU A 72 -32.26 32.50 3.90
N PRO A 73 -31.36 33.46 4.23
CA PRO A 73 -29.90 33.35 4.09
C PRO A 73 -29.10 34.00 5.24
N LEU A 74 -27.79 33.69 5.33
CA LEU A 74 -26.75 34.69 5.60
C LEU A 74 -25.36 34.08 5.36
N HIS A 75 -24.61 34.82 4.56
CA HIS A 75 -23.23 34.62 4.14
C HIS A 75 -22.31 34.07 5.22
N SER A 76 -21.95 32.78 5.11
CA SER A 76 -20.68 32.29 5.63
C SER A 76 -19.72 32.20 4.45
N ARG A 77 -18.67 33.04 4.48
CA ARG A 77 -17.54 32.95 3.56
C ARG A 77 -17.01 31.52 3.61
N ARG A 78 -17.32 30.73 2.58
CA ARG A 78 -16.58 29.51 2.30
C ARG A 78 -15.14 29.91 2.03
N SER A 79 -14.27 29.66 3.01
CA SER A 79 -12.85 29.55 2.78
C SER A 79 -12.63 28.45 1.74
N PRO A 80 -12.01 28.72 0.58
CA PRO A 80 -11.53 27.66 -0.28
C PRO A 80 -10.15 27.28 0.25
N PHE A 81 -10.09 26.47 1.30
CA PHE A 81 -8.83 25.79 1.63
C PHE A 81 -8.94 24.34 1.17
N CYS A 82 -8.80 24.18 -0.14
CA CYS A 82 -8.49 22.92 -0.79
C CYS A 82 -7.40 23.22 -1.81
N THR A 83 -6.19 23.50 -1.32
CA THR A 83 -5.00 23.53 -2.15
C THR A 83 -3.85 22.87 -1.38
N ASN A 84 -3.46 21.69 -1.87
CA ASN A 84 -2.06 21.24 -2.00
C ASN A 84 -1.31 20.54 -0.85
N ALA A 85 -1.91 19.61 -0.10
CA ALA A 85 -1.13 18.72 0.77
C ALA A 85 -0.12 17.84 -0.01
N VAL A 86 -0.46 17.44 -1.24
CA VAL A 86 0.42 16.66 -2.13
C VAL A 86 1.66 17.44 -2.62
N ASN A 87 1.58 18.76 -2.73
CA ASN A 87 2.72 19.55 -3.21
C ASN A 87 3.78 19.73 -2.12
N ASP A 88 3.36 19.71 -0.85
CA ASP A 88 4.26 19.93 0.28
C ASP A 88 5.20 18.72 0.49
N GLU A 89 4.68 17.49 0.36
CA GLU A 89 5.49 16.27 0.48
C GLU A 89 6.47 16.10 -0.69
N GLU A 90 6.05 16.37 -1.92
CA GLU A 90 6.93 16.30 -3.09
C GLU A 90 8.04 17.36 -3.01
N ALA A 91 7.70 18.59 -2.61
CA ALA A 91 8.67 19.66 -2.43
C ALA A 91 9.66 19.32 -1.29
N ALA A 92 9.17 18.79 -0.17
CA ALA A 92 10.03 18.34 0.93
C ALA A 92 10.96 17.21 0.50
N ALA A 93 10.48 16.25 -0.28
CA ALA A 93 11.31 15.17 -0.81
C ALA A 93 12.42 15.68 -1.76
N LYS A 94 12.10 16.63 -2.64
CA LYS A 94 13.10 17.29 -3.50
C LYS A 94 14.15 18.05 -2.67
N ALA A 95 13.73 18.75 -1.62
CA ALA A 95 14.64 19.45 -0.72
C ALA A 95 15.55 18.48 0.05
N ALA A 96 14.98 17.38 0.58
CA ALA A 96 15.74 16.35 1.28
C ALA A 96 16.77 15.66 0.37
N ALA A 97 16.45 15.48 -0.92
CA ALA A 97 17.36 14.90 -1.90
C ALA A 97 18.65 15.69 -2.07
N ALA A 98 18.61 17.01 -1.88
CA ALA A 98 19.79 17.87 -2.05
C ALA A 98 20.88 17.60 -0.99
N SER A 99 20.52 17.08 0.19
CA SER A 99 21.45 16.83 1.30
C SER A 99 21.66 15.35 1.61
N ALA A 100 21.09 14.46 0.78
CA ALA A 100 21.09 13.01 0.92
C ALA A 100 22.45 12.39 1.27
N GLU A 101 23.52 12.91 0.68
CA GLU A 101 24.87 12.33 0.72
C GLU A 101 25.86 13.15 1.54
N SER A 102 25.37 14.12 2.32
CA SER A 102 26.21 14.96 3.17
C SER A 102 26.88 14.19 4.32
N GLY A 103 26.46 12.95 4.58
CA GLY A 103 26.89 12.15 5.74
C GLY A 103 26.38 12.69 7.08
N ALA A 104 25.71 13.84 7.08
CA ALA A 104 25.20 14.48 8.28
C ALA A 104 24.11 13.61 8.96
N PRO A 105 23.94 13.75 10.30
CA PRO A 105 22.85 13.12 11.02
C PRO A 105 21.49 13.59 10.50
N THR A 106 20.59 12.64 10.30
CA THR A 106 19.19 12.85 9.96
C THR A 106 18.34 13.03 11.23
N ILE A 107 17.07 13.35 11.04
CA ILE A 107 16.10 13.36 12.15
C ILE A 107 15.96 11.97 12.80
N PHE A 108 16.13 10.88 12.04
CA PHE A 108 16.05 9.52 12.57
C PHE A 108 17.26 9.16 13.41
N ASP A 109 18.45 9.66 13.07
CA ASP A 109 19.64 9.49 13.92
C ASP A 109 19.41 10.10 15.31
N LYS A 110 18.75 11.26 15.39
CA LYS A 110 18.36 11.90 16.66
C LYS A 110 17.30 11.11 17.43
N ILE A 111 16.40 10.42 16.73
CA ILE A 111 15.42 9.50 17.36
C ILE A 111 16.14 8.28 17.93
N ILE A 112 17.10 7.72 17.18
CA ILE A 112 17.90 6.56 17.62
C ILE A 112 18.73 6.93 18.85
N SER A 113 19.37 8.11 18.86
CA SER A 113 20.16 8.61 20.00
C SER A 113 19.30 9.09 21.18
N LYS A 114 17.97 9.06 21.04
CA LYS A 114 16.99 9.56 22.03
C LYS A 114 17.14 11.06 22.35
N GLU A 115 17.78 11.83 21.47
CA GLU A 115 17.86 13.29 21.58
C GLU A 115 16.49 13.97 21.43
N ILE A 116 15.62 13.37 20.62
CA ILE A 116 14.24 13.81 20.44
C ILE A 116 13.26 12.71 20.81
N PRO A 117 12.12 13.05 21.45
CA PRO A 117 11.14 12.06 21.86
C PRO A 117 10.46 11.43 20.64
N SER A 118 10.18 10.13 20.74
CA SER A 118 9.37 9.39 19.76
C SER A 118 8.51 8.35 20.48
N SER A 119 7.35 8.03 19.90
CA SER A 119 6.47 6.98 20.42
C SER A 119 6.93 5.62 19.88
N ILE A 120 7.87 4.99 20.60
CA ILE A 120 8.47 3.71 20.24
C ILE A 120 7.46 2.57 20.41
N VAL A 121 7.34 1.71 19.40
CA VAL A 121 6.46 0.53 19.38
C VAL A 121 7.26 -0.78 19.45
N TYR A 122 8.43 -0.79 18.83
CA TYR A 122 9.33 -1.94 18.83
C TYR A 122 10.78 -1.45 18.74
N GLU A 123 11.67 -2.12 19.47
CA GLU A 123 13.09 -1.83 19.46
C GLU A 123 13.86 -3.11 19.76
N ASP A 124 14.87 -3.41 18.96
CA ASP A 124 15.84 -4.48 19.21
C ASP A 124 17.27 -3.98 18.98
N GLU A 125 18.24 -4.86 18.80
CA GLU A 125 19.65 -4.49 18.56
C GLU A 125 19.86 -3.73 17.24
N LYS A 126 19.14 -4.08 16.17
CA LYS A 126 19.40 -3.62 14.80
C LYS A 126 18.30 -2.72 14.24
N VAL A 127 17.11 -2.75 14.82
CA VAL A 127 15.89 -2.13 14.30
C VAL A 127 15.20 -1.29 15.38
N LEU A 128 14.61 -0.18 14.95
CA LEU A 128 13.74 0.67 15.76
C LEU A 128 12.45 0.93 14.99
N ALA A 129 11.30 0.86 15.67
CA ALA A 129 10.00 1.21 15.12
C ALA A 129 9.26 2.20 16.02
N PHE A 130 8.73 3.27 15.43
CA PHE A 130 8.06 4.34 16.14
C PHE A 130 6.93 4.94 15.31
N ARG A 131 5.93 5.55 15.96
CA ARG A 131 4.78 6.16 15.30
C ARG A 131 5.21 7.36 14.45
N ASP A 132 4.68 7.45 13.24
CA ASP A 132 4.85 8.61 12.38
C ASP A 132 4.12 9.83 13.00
N ILE A 133 4.75 11.01 12.92
CA ILE A 133 4.18 12.26 13.42
C ILE A 133 3.06 12.82 12.52
N ASN A 134 3.05 12.43 11.24
CA ASN A 134 2.05 12.79 10.25
C ASN A 134 1.36 11.51 9.69
N PRO A 135 0.53 10.84 10.52
CA PRO A 135 -0.06 9.55 10.17
C PRO A 135 -1.01 9.61 8.96
N GLN A 136 -0.78 8.75 7.95
CA GLN A 136 -1.62 8.62 6.75
C GLN A 136 -2.69 7.51 6.87
N ALA A 137 -2.70 6.82 8.00
CA ALA A 137 -3.66 5.78 8.38
C ALA A 137 -3.77 5.73 9.92
N PRO A 138 -4.84 5.13 10.49
CA PRO A 138 -5.00 5.02 11.95
C PRO A 138 -3.80 4.38 12.63
N VAL A 139 -3.18 3.39 11.99
CA VAL A 139 -1.84 2.90 12.36
C VAL A 139 -0.88 3.31 11.24
N HIS A 140 0.08 4.17 11.56
CA HIS A 140 1.19 4.54 10.68
C HIS A 140 2.49 4.55 11.48
N ILE A 141 3.36 3.57 11.22
CA ILE A 141 4.61 3.35 11.97
C ILE A 141 5.76 3.28 10.99
N LEU A 142 6.87 3.90 11.36
CA LEU A 142 8.13 3.80 10.63
C LEU A 142 9.00 2.73 11.27
N VAL A 143 9.56 1.84 10.47
CA VAL A 143 10.56 0.83 10.87
C VAL A 143 11.88 1.18 10.20
N ILE A 144 12.92 1.41 10.99
CA ILE A 144 14.24 1.86 10.52
C ILE A 144 15.37 0.97 11.05
N PRO A 145 16.49 0.83 10.31
CA PRO A 145 17.69 0.25 10.86
C PRO A 145 18.35 1.26 11.80
N LYS A 146 18.88 0.79 12.93
CA LYS A 146 19.64 1.62 13.88
C LYS A 146 20.99 2.05 13.30
N LEU A 147 21.62 1.17 12.52
CA LEU A 147 22.84 1.47 11.80
C LEU A 147 22.51 1.81 10.35
N ARG A 148 22.85 3.02 9.92
CA ARG A 148 22.61 3.46 8.54
C ARG A 148 23.55 2.80 7.53
N ASP A 149 24.85 2.66 7.82
CA ASP A 149 25.88 2.06 6.92
C ASP A 149 25.76 2.43 5.42
N GLY A 150 25.44 3.70 5.13
CA GLY A 150 25.23 4.19 3.75
C GLY A 150 23.86 3.88 3.13
N LEU A 151 22.95 3.20 3.84
CA LEU A 151 21.54 3.00 3.48
C LEU A 151 20.72 4.29 3.66
N THR A 152 21.07 5.33 2.90
CA THR A 152 20.26 6.55 2.80
C THR A 152 18.98 6.31 2.01
N THR A 153 18.99 5.34 1.08
CA THR A 153 17.86 4.92 0.24
C THR A 153 17.91 3.41 0.02
N LEU A 154 16.81 2.80 -0.44
CA LEU A 154 16.80 1.38 -0.80
C LEU A 154 17.71 1.09 -2.02
N GLY A 155 17.79 2.01 -2.98
CA GLY A 155 18.62 1.88 -4.18
C GLY A 155 20.13 1.86 -3.89
N LYS A 156 20.54 2.18 -2.66
CA LYS A 156 21.92 2.03 -2.16
C LYS A 156 22.17 0.74 -1.40
N ALA A 157 21.17 -0.14 -1.31
CA ALA A 157 21.38 -1.45 -0.72
C ALA A 157 22.48 -2.22 -1.45
N GLU A 158 23.23 -2.99 -0.68
CA GLU A 158 24.34 -3.81 -1.15
C GLU A 158 24.16 -5.20 -0.54
N ALA A 159 24.89 -6.21 -1.02
CA ALA A 159 24.74 -7.59 -0.53
C ALA A 159 24.92 -7.71 0.99
N ARG A 160 25.81 -6.91 1.61
CA ARG A 160 26.00 -6.88 3.07
C ARG A 160 24.76 -6.44 3.84
N HIS A 161 23.86 -5.70 3.20
CA HIS A 161 22.63 -5.19 3.80
C HIS A 161 21.48 -6.21 3.77
N ALA A 162 21.65 -7.37 3.11
CA ALA A 162 20.56 -8.34 2.95
C ALA A 162 19.96 -8.80 4.29
N GLU A 163 20.80 -9.01 5.32
CA GLU A 163 20.33 -9.43 6.64
C GLU A 163 19.44 -8.36 7.30
N VAL A 164 19.89 -7.11 7.34
CA VAL A 164 19.14 -6.02 7.98
C VAL A 164 17.85 -5.72 7.22
N LEU A 165 17.85 -5.83 5.88
CA LEU A 165 16.63 -5.67 5.08
C LEU A 165 15.58 -6.74 5.42
N GLY A 166 16.01 -7.99 5.60
CA GLY A 166 15.14 -9.07 6.06
C GLY A 166 14.59 -8.80 7.47
N GLN A 167 15.43 -8.30 8.38
CA GLN A 167 15.03 -7.93 9.74
C GLN A 167 14.01 -6.79 9.75
N LEU A 168 14.15 -5.78 8.89
CA LEU A 168 13.19 -4.68 8.78
C LEU A 168 11.80 -5.19 8.36
N LEU A 169 11.73 -6.08 7.37
CA LEU A 169 10.46 -6.68 6.94
C LEU A 169 9.85 -7.58 8.03
N TYR A 170 10.68 -8.34 8.73
CA TYR A 170 10.21 -9.16 9.85
C TYR A 170 9.70 -8.31 11.03
N ALA A 171 10.40 -7.22 11.34
CA ALA A 171 9.97 -6.24 12.33
C ALA A 171 8.65 -5.58 11.95
N ALA A 172 8.41 -5.28 10.66
CA ALA A 172 7.13 -4.77 10.19
C ALA A 172 5.96 -5.74 10.50
N LYS A 173 6.18 -7.05 10.33
CA LYS A 173 5.21 -8.08 10.74
C LYS A 173 4.96 -8.06 12.25
N ILE A 174 6.02 -7.99 13.08
CA ILE A 174 5.89 -7.92 14.54
C ILE A 174 5.09 -6.68 14.97
N VAL A 175 5.41 -5.53 14.37
CA VAL A 175 4.70 -4.26 14.61
C VAL A 175 3.23 -4.39 14.25
N ALA A 176 2.90 -4.98 13.10
CA ALA A 176 1.52 -5.17 12.67
C ALA A 176 0.70 -6.02 13.66
N GLU A 177 1.30 -7.08 14.22
CA GLU A 177 0.67 -7.91 15.26
C GLU A 177 0.45 -7.12 16.55
N LYS A 178 1.45 -6.36 17.01
CA LYS A 178 1.37 -5.55 18.23
C LYS A 178 0.29 -4.47 18.15
N GLU A 179 0.06 -3.93 16.97
CA GLU A 179 -0.91 -2.85 16.73
C GLU A 179 -2.30 -3.36 16.33
N GLY A 180 -2.50 -4.67 16.30
CA GLY A 180 -3.81 -5.27 15.99
C GLY A 180 -4.25 -5.09 14.54
N ILE A 181 -3.30 -4.95 13.60
CA ILE A 181 -3.54 -4.81 12.15
C ILE A 181 -3.05 -6.03 11.35
N GLY A 182 -2.91 -7.18 12.03
CA GLY A 182 -2.38 -8.41 11.44
C GLY A 182 -3.30 -9.04 10.37
N ASP A 183 -4.57 -8.63 10.32
CA ASP A 183 -5.53 -9.02 9.29
C ASP A 183 -5.32 -8.31 7.94
N GLY A 184 -4.65 -7.15 7.95
CA GLY A 184 -4.31 -6.41 6.74
C GLY A 184 -3.52 -5.13 6.99
N PHE A 185 -2.34 -5.05 6.38
CA PHE A 185 -1.50 -3.86 6.39
C PHE A 185 -0.74 -3.71 5.07
N ARG A 186 -0.20 -2.51 4.82
CA ARG A 186 0.68 -2.22 3.69
C ARG A 186 2.05 -1.79 4.20
N VAL A 187 3.09 -2.36 3.61
CA VAL A 187 4.47 -1.89 3.77
C VAL A 187 4.85 -1.04 2.57
N VAL A 188 5.39 0.15 2.79
CA VAL A 188 5.88 1.06 1.72
C VAL A 188 7.32 1.44 2.00
N ILE A 189 8.17 1.39 0.97
CA ILE A 189 9.53 1.93 0.99
C ILE A 189 9.63 2.91 -0.18
N ASN A 190 9.86 4.18 0.14
CA ASN A 190 10.03 5.22 -0.87
C ASN A 190 11.52 5.35 -1.21
N ASN A 191 11.82 5.47 -2.51
CA ASN A 191 13.19 5.62 -2.99
C ASN A 191 13.35 6.87 -3.87
N GLY A 192 14.01 7.89 -3.32
CA GLY A 192 14.30 9.13 -4.01
C GLY A 192 13.11 10.10 -4.13
N PRO A 193 13.33 11.26 -4.76
CA PRO A 193 12.37 12.37 -4.76
C PRO A 193 11.09 12.04 -5.54
N GLY A 194 11.19 11.27 -6.63
CA GLY A 194 10.01 10.87 -7.44
C GLY A 194 9.07 9.89 -6.73
N ALA A 195 9.52 9.28 -5.63
CA ALA A 195 8.71 8.42 -4.77
C ALA A 195 8.36 9.14 -3.44
N CYS A 196 8.56 10.45 -3.35
CA CYS A 196 8.33 11.24 -2.14
C CYS A 196 9.12 10.75 -0.91
N GLN A 197 10.37 10.33 -1.07
CA GLN A 197 11.24 10.03 0.08
C GLN A 197 11.64 11.32 0.80
N SER A 198 11.18 11.49 2.04
CA SER A 198 11.37 12.71 2.83
C SER A 198 12.58 12.68 3.78
N VAL A 199 13.08 11.49 4.14
CA VAL A 199 14.25 11.31 5.01
C VAL A 199 15.24 10.32 4.39
N TYR A 200 16.51 10.72 4.31
CA TYR A 200 17.60 9.94 3.72
C TYR A 200 18.28 9.01 4.74
N HIS A 201 17.42 8.18 5.32
CA HIS A 201 17.70 7.07 6.19
C HIS A 201 16.63 6.03 5.88
N LEU A 202 17.01 4.83 5.46
CA LEU A 202 16.05 3.81 5.00
C LEU A 202 14.95 3.59 6.04
N HIS A 203 13.69 3.67 5.60
CA HIS A 203 12.53 3.46 6.45
C HIS A 203 11.43 2.72 5.69
N LEU A 204 10.74 1.85 6.42
CA LEU A 204 9.53 1.19 5.97
C LEU A 204 8.35 1.86 6.66
N HIS A 205 7.36 2.29 5.90
CA HIS A 205 6.05 2.66 6.42
C HIS A 205 5.21 1.41 6.60
N VAL A 206 4.67 1.18 7.80
CA VAL A 206 3.68 0.16 8.09
C VAL A 206 2.35 0.87 8.31
N LEU A 207 1.41 0.68 7.37
CA LEU A 207 0.11 1.35 7.36
C LEU A 207 -1.03 0.34 7.55
N GLY A 208 -1.96 0.62 8.45
CA GLY A 208 -3.10 -0.25 8.71
C GLY A 208 -4.23 0.43 9.48
N GLY A 209 -5.21 -0.37 9.92
CA GLY A 209 -6.38 0.11 10.66
C GLY A 209 -7.46 0.75 9.78
N ARG A 210 -7.31 0.68 8.45
CA ARG A 210 -8.33 1.05 7.46
C ARG A 210 -8.12 0.29 6.16
N GLN A 211 -9.15 0.22 5.32
CA GLN A 211 -9.02 -0.30 3.96
C GLN A 211 -8.01 0.53 3.15
N MET A 212 -7.02 -0.14 2.54
CA MET A 212 -6.04 0.49 1.66
C MET A 212 -6.58 0.56 0.22
N LYS A 213 -6.36 1.69 -0.46
CA LYS A 213 -6.78 1.94 -1.84
C LYS A 213 -5.76 1.41 -2.86
N TRP A 214 -6.20 1.31 -4.11
CA TRP A 214 -5.38 0.99 -5.28
C TRP A 214 -5.65 2.00 -6.41
N PRO A 215 -4.63 2.56 -7.09
CA PRO A 215 -3.19 2.30 -6.94
C PRO A 215 -2.62 2.77 -5.57
N PRO A 216 -1.40 2.34 -5.19
CA PRO A 216 -0.77 2.65 -3.91
C PRO A 216 0.05 3.95 -4.00
N GLY A 217 -0.62 5.03 -4.42
CA GLY A 217 -0.10 6.37 -4.59
C GLY A 217 -1.25 7.28 -4.97
#